data_AF-A0A4T0W2U0-F1
#
_entry.id   AF-A0A4T0W2U0-F1
#
_cell.length_a   1.000
_cell.length_b   1.000
_cell.length_c   1.000
_cell.angle_alpha   90.00
_cell.angle_beta   90.00
_cell.angle_gamma   90.00
#
_symmetry.space_group_name_H-M   'P 1'
#
loop_
_entity.id
_entity.type
_entity.pdbx_description
1 polymer ?
#
loop_
_entity_poly.entity_id
_entity_poly.type
_entity_poly.pdbx_seq_one_letter_code
_entity_poly.pdbx_strand_id
1 'polypeptide(L)'
;MWHTFGRLGKRRRELVSLLVAKAPEPPLGPEQLQRRMEQVENDRKKKEKLLKTHPWKRNWDREDPTPWVYQHLSPIEDNWDIPKLRAYIKAQQSHQRDATGSAFPRNPLRNLDPMKKVPREDIWGRPTAPRRVTKAVRKWWKWTADKIMPPVAEDAWDFLKLLASGNAPKELYRFPPQRRIAVPIGTKPGETPSWDWTIHTRLPARDVERSRGRQLSRLTGQFDEGPYSKTAKWLPSVKHRSKTGAKIPTSRKQPFRTREVRREYERMWQATSYMQPAPVKAGFEPSFGRPVWGVKKANVPVATAAHHRLFEDVNAKGKRQQSATPYARMPKGPAAGTETARAKGPQMDGQTLRG
;
A
#
# COMPACT_ATOMS: atom_id res chain seq x y z
N MET A 1 24.58 8.11 -4.22
CA MET A 1 23.12 8.27 -3.96
C MET A 1 22.39 6.98 -3.54
N TRP A 2 22.93 5.77 -3.79
CA TRP A 2 22.21 4.49 -3.67
C TRP A 2 21.95 3.95 -2.24
N HIS A 3 22.61 4.47 -1.21
CA HIS A 3 22.58 3.89 0.14
C HIS A 3 21.35 4.29 1.00
N THR A 4 20.45 5.15 0.51
CA THR A 4 19.31 5.62 1.33
C THR A 4 18.09 4.72 1.28
N PHE A 5 18.00 3.78 0.34
CA PHE A 5 16.77 3.07 0.00
C PHE A 5 16.84 1.55 0.08
N GLY A 6 17.78 0.96 0.84
CA GLY A 6 18.05 -0.49 0.81
C GLY A 6 16.85 -1.42 1.05
N ARG A 7 15.78 -0.94 1.71
CA ARG A 7 14.53 -1.69 1.92
C ARG A 7 13.50 -1.54 0.80
N LEU A 8 13.73 -0.64 -0.15
CA LEU A 8 12.83 -0.41 -1.28
C LEU A 8 13.26 -1.27 -2.46
N GLY A 9 12.31 -1.91 -3.14
CA GLY A 9 12.60 -2.63 -4.39
C GLY A 9 13.28 -1.74 -5.43
N LYS A 10 14.08 -2.35 -6.32
CA LYS A 10 14.89 -1.65 -7.36
C LYS A 10 14.12 -0.56 -8.10
N ARG A 11 12.97 -0.90 -8.70
CA ARG A 11 12.13 0.04 -9.46
C ARG A 11 11.73 1.29 -8.66
N ARG A 12 11.40 1.13 -7.39
CA ARG A 12 11.01 2.27 -6.55
C ARG A 12 12.19 3.20 -6.28
N ARG A 13 13.40 2.65 -6.12
CA ARG A 13 14.61 3.46 -5.93
C ARG A 13 14.89 4.32 -7.14
N GLU A 14 14.72 3.75 -8.34
CA GLU A 14 14.86 4.47 -9.61
C GLU A 14 13.83 5.61 -9.69
N LEU A 15 12.55 5.32 -9.47
CA LEU A 15 11.50 6.36 -9.49
C LEU A 15 11.73 7.46 -8.46
N VAL A 16 12.12 7.12 -7.23
CA VAL A 16 12.45 8.13 -6.20
C VAL A 16 13.69 8.92 -6.61
N SER A 17 14.71 8.27 -7.18
CA SER A 17 15.92 8.98 -7.63
C SER A 17 15.62 10.00 -8.73
N LEU A 18 14.74 9.66 -9.68
CA LEU A 18 14.28 10.59 -10.72
C LEU A 18 13.44 11.73 -10.15
N LEU A 19 12.57 11.44 -9.18
CA LEU A 19 11.76 12.46 -8.51
C LEU A 19 12.65 13.49 -7.81
N VAL A 20 13.69 13.00 -7.13
CA VAL A 20 14.49 13.75 -6.16
C VAL A 20 15.75 14.36 -6.78
N ALA A 21 16.19 13.88 -7.95
CA ALA A 21 17.30 14.47 -8.68
C ALA A 21 17.09 15.96 -8.87
N LYS A 22 18.09 16.76 -8.47
CA LYS A 22 18.15 18.17 -8.82
C LYS A 22 18.24 18.31 -10.33
N ALA A 23 17.59 19.33 -10.88
CA ALA A 23 17.87 19.73 -12.24
C ALA A 23 19.39 19.97 -12.37
N PRO A 24 20.01 19.60 -13.51
CA PRO A 24 21.39 19.98 -13.75
C PRO A 24 21.49 21.49 -13.56
N GLU A 25 22.43 21.91 -12.72
CA GLU A 25 22.66 23.34 -12.52
C GLU A 25 22.96 23.94 -13.90
N PRO A 26 22.33 25.08 -14.26
CA PRO A 26 22.62 25.73 -15.53
C PRO A 26 24.13 26.01 -15.61
N PRO A 27 24.73 25.98 -16.82
CA PRO A 27 26.15 26.22 -16.98
C PRO A 27 26.49 27.55 -16.30
N LEU A 28 27.35 27.48 -15.27
CA LEU A 28 27.78 28.67 -14.56
C LEU A 28 28.59 29.55 -15.53
N GLY A 29 28.43 30.86 -15.43
CA GLY A 29 29.31 31.79 -16.12
C GLY A 29 30.77 31.55 -15.71
N PRO A 30 31.76 31.91 -16.55
CA PRO A 30 33.17 31.60 -16.30
C PRO A 30 33.66 32.13 -14.94
N GLU A 31 33.23 33.32 -14.52
CA GLU A 31 33.58 33.90 -13.22
C GLU A 31 32.99 33.11 -12.03
N GLN A 32 31.74 32.68 -12.14
CA GLN A 32 31.08 31.91 -11.08
C GLN A 32 31.71 30.51 -10.96
N LEU A 33 32.08 29.92 -12.10
CA LEU A 33 32.82 28.67 -12.15
C LEU A 33 34.18 28.83 -11.45
N GLN A 34 34.94 29.88 -11.78
CA GLN A 34 36.23 30.19 -11.12
C GLN A 34 36.07 30.35 -9.61
N ARG A 35 35.12 31.15 -9.14
CA ARG A 35 34.84 31.31 -7.69
C ARG A 35 34.51 29.98 -7.02
N ARG A 36 33.75 29.12 -7.69
CA ARG A 36 33.42 27.78 -7.18
C ARG A 36 34.66 26.89 -7.14
N MET A 37 35.52 26.92 -8.16
CA MET A 37 36.79 26.18 -8.16
C MET A 37 37.70 26.68 -7.03
N GLU A 38 37.84 27.98 -6.85
CA GLU A 38 38.60 28.58 -5.75
C GLU A 38 38.05 28.17 -4.38
N GLN A 39 36.73 28.17 -4.20
CA GLN A 39 36.10 27.68 -2.97
C GLN A 39 36.42 26.19 -2.73
N VAL A 40 36.29 25.35 -3.76
CA VAL A 40 36.61 23.91 -3.67
C VAL A 40 38.09 23.68 -3.35
N GLU A 41 38.99 24.47 -3.94
CA GLU A 41 40.42 24.43 -3.64
C GLU A 41 40.73 24.90 -2.22
N ASN A 42 40.10 25.98 -1.77
CA ASN A 42 40.27 26.50 -0.42
C ASN A 42 39.79 25.48 0.61
N ASP A 43 38.65 24.83 0.37
CA ASP A 43 38.14 23.76 1.21
C ASP A 43 39.05 22.53 1.20
N ARG A 44 39.64 22.19 0.06
CA ARG A 44 40.64 21.12 -0.06
C ARG A 44 41.91 21.45 0.73
N LYS A 45 42.47 22.64 0.56
CA LYS A 45 43.66 23.12 1.29
C LYS A 45 43.40 23.15 2.80
N LYS A 46 42.23 23.62 3.24
CA LYS A 46 41.80 23.56 4.64
C LYS A 46 41.77 22.12 5.15
N LYS A 47 41.17 21.18 4.39
CA LYS A 47 41.15 19.74 4.74
C LYS A 47 42.55 19.14 4.84
N GLU A 48 43.45 19.46 3.92
CA GLU A 48 44.82 18.96 3.94
C GLU A 48 45.60 19.49 5.16
N LYS A 49 45.48 20.78 5.48
CA LYS A 49 46.06 21.37 6.70
C LYS A 49 45.52 20.68 7.95
N LEU A 50 44.20 20.49 7.99
CA LEU A 50 43.53 19.79 9.08
C LEU A 50 44.07 18.35 9.21
N LEU A 51 44.16 17.57 8.13
CA LEU A 51 44.66 16.19 8.18
C LEU A 51 46.09 16.07 8.70
N LYS A 52 46.94 17.08 8.47
CA LYS A 52 48.32 17.14 8.99
C LYS A 52 48.37 17.41 10.49
N THR A 53 47.43 18.18 11.04
CA THR A 53 47.36 18.44 12.48
C THR A 53 46.85 17.21 13.24
N HIS A 54 47.60 16.73 14.23
CA HIS A 54 47.15 15.65 15.11
C HIS A 54 45.85 16.05 15.83
N PRO A 55 44.83 15.17 15.98
CA PRO A 55 43.51 15.55 16.50
C PRO A 55 43.52 16.22 17.88
N TRP A 56 44.53 15.94 18.70
CA TRP A 56 44.67 16.45 20.07
C TRP A 56 45.31 17.83 20.14
N LYS A 57 45.97 18.28 19.07
CA LYS A 57 46.61 19.60 18.96
C LYS A 57 45.78 20.60 18.15
N ARG A 58 44.56 20.23 17.75
CA ARG A 58 43.66 21.16 17.07
C ARG A 58 42.98 22.07 18.08
N ASN A 59 43.05 23.38 17.83
CA ASN A 59 42.07 24.29 18.38
C ASN A 59 40.74 23.98 17.69
N TRP A 60 39.81 23.45 18.48
CA TRP A 60 38.44 23.24 18.04
C TRP A 60 37.73 24.59 18.06
N ASP A 61 38.04 25.44 17.08
CA ASP A 61 37.29 26.68 16.90
C ASP A 61 35.84 26.33 16.61
N ARG A 62 34.93 27.07 17.23
CA ARG A 62 33.47 26.83 17.16
C ARG A 62 32.94 26.92 15.72
N GLU A 63 33.67 27.62 14.87
CA GLU A 63 33.41 27.79 13.44
C GLU A 63 34.04 26.70 12.58
N ASP A 64 35.05 25.98 13.11
CA ASP A 64 35.71 24.91 12.39
C ASP A 64 34.87 23.63 12.51
N PRO A 65 34.32 23.12 11.38
CA PRO A 65 33.56 21.88 11.43
C PRO A 65 34.51 20.74 11.84
N THR A 66 34.33 20.27 13.08
CA THR A 66 35.03 19.11 13.66
C THR A 66 35.20 17.95 12.64
N PRO A 67 36.22 17.08 12.73
CA PRO A 67 36.57 16.09 11.71
C PRO A 67 35.47 15.08 11.41
N TRP A 68 34.55 14.85 12.35
CA TRP A 68 33.36 14.04 12.15
C TRP A 68 32.21 14.77 11.42
N VAL A 69 32.32 16.07 11.16
CA VAL A 69 31.55 16.82 10.16
C VAL A 69 32.00 16.44 8.75
N TYR A 70 33.28 16.07 8.55
CA TYR A 70 33.81 15.53 7.29
C TYR A 70 33.59 14.03 7.10
N GLN A 71 32.93 13.32 8.02
CA GLN A 71 32.24 12.10 7.60
C GLN A 71 31.23 12.57 6.57
N HIS A 72 31.56 12.39 5.28
CA HIS A 72 30.76 12.78 4.12
C HIS A 72 29.41 12.05 4.13
N LEU A 73 28.55 12.41 5.07
CA LEU A 73 27.12 12.29 4.89
C LEU A 73 26.81 13.39 3.88
N SER A 74 27.02 13.10 2.58
CA SER A 74 26.59 13.96 1.49
C SER A 74 25.20 14.48 1.88
N PRO A 75 25.05 15.78 2.19
CA PRO A 75 23.81 16.28 2.71
C PRO A 75 22.72 15.87 1.73
N ILE A 76 21.65 15.30 2.26
CA ILE A 76 20.47 15.04 1.45
C ILE A 76 20.09 16.36 0.76
N GLU A 77 20.30 17.47 1.44
CA GLU A 77 20.05 18.84 1.00
C GLU A 77 20.85 19.23 -0.25
N ASP A 78 22.09 18.76 -0.39
CA ASP A 78 22.95 19.10 -1.52
C ASP A 78 22.58 18.30 -2.77
N ASN A 79 22.08 17.09 -2.61
CA ASN A 79 21.83 16.17 -3.72
C ASN A 79 20.37 16.10 -4.14
N TRP A 80 19.45 16.47 -3.25
CA TRP A 80 18.02 16.32 -3.43
C TRP A 80 17.37 17.67 -3.69
N ASP A 81 16.43 17.71 -4.64
CA ASP A 81 15.55 18.85 -4.83
C ASP A 81 14.51 18.89 -3.70
N ILE A 82 14.89 19.50 -2.57
CA ILE A 82 14.02 19.61 -1.38
C ILE A 82 12.73 20.37 -1.70
N PRO A 83 12.74 21.53 -2.40
CA PRO A 83 11.52 22.24 -2.74
C PRO A 83 10.52 21.38 -3.50
N LYS A 84 10.96 20.68 -4.56
CA LYS A 84 10.13 19.76 -5.35
C LYS A 84 9.60 18.62 -4.49
N LEU A 85 10.45 18.03 -3.66
CA LEU A 85 10.04 16.95 -2.76
C LEU A 85 9.02 17.42 -1.72
N ARG A 86 9.18 18.62 -1.14
CA ARG A 86 8.22 19.21 -0.19
C ARG A 86 6.88 19.47 -0.84
N ALA A 87 6.86 20.04 -2.05
CA ALA A 87 5.63 20.26 -2.79
C ALA A 87 4.92 18.93 -3.08
N TYR A 88 5.68 17.90 -3.47
CA TYR A 88 5.14 16.57 -3.70
C TYR A 88 4.56 15.93 -2.43
N ILE A 89 5.27 16.00 -1.29
CA ILE A 89 4.80 15.50 0.00
C ILE A 89 3.49 16.20 0.40
N LYS A 90 3.40 17.52 0.22
CA LYS A 90 2.17 18.28 0.49
C LYS A 90 1.00 17.79 -0.36
N ALA A 91 1.23 17.61 -1.67
CA ALA A 91 0.20 17.10 -2.58
C ALA A 91 -0.20 15.64 -2.26
N GLN A 92 0.75 14.78 -1.88
CA GLN A 92 0.42 13.43 -1.43
C GLN A 92 -0.37 13.47 -0.11
N GLN A 93 -0.03 14.37 0.81
CA GLN A 93 -0.72 14.50 2.09
C GLN A 93 -2.16 14.98 1.90
N SER A 94 -2.41 15.95 1.00
CA SER A 94 -3.78 16.37 0.70
C SER A 94 -4.58 15.22 0.10
N HIS A 95 -4.04 14.53 -0.91
CA HIS A 95 -4.72 13.38 -1.52
C HIS A 95 -4.98 12.22 -0.53
N GLN A 96 -4.07 11.99 0.42
CA GLN A 96 -4.27 11.00 1.48
C GLN A 96 -5.45 11.29 2.42
N ARG A 97 -5.87 12.56 2.53
CA ARG A 97 -7.05 12.94 3.33
C ARG A 97 -8.34 12.62 2.58
N ASP A 98 -8.34 12.78 1.27
CA ASP A 98 -9.52 12.58 0.42
C ASP A 98 -9.68 11.11 0.00
N ALA A 99 -8.57 10.38 -0.14
CA ALA A 99 -8.56 8.98 -0.53
C ALA A 99 -9.01 8.05 0.60
N THR A 100 -9.51 6.87 0.22
CA THR A 100 -9.84 5.82 1.20
C THR A 100 -8.56 5.40 1.95
N GLY A 101 -8.59 5.37 3.28
CA GLY A 101 -7.41 5.04 4.10
C GLY A 101 -6.73 3.69 3.78
N SER A 102 -7.46 2.75 3.16
CA SER A 102 -6.92 1.46 2.69
C SER A 102 -6.17 1.51 1.35
N ALA A 103 -6.21 2.62 0.62
CA ALA A 103 -5.55 2.76 -0.68
C ALA A 103 -4.03 2.78 -0.54
N PHE A 104 -3.51 3.41 0.51
CA PHE A 104 -2.08 3.54 0.71
C PHE A 104 -1.50 2.34 1.46
N PRO A 105 -0.47 1.66 0.91
CA PRO A 105 0.15 0.51 1.58
C PRO A 105 1.00 0.91 2.79
N ARG A 106 1.22 2.20 3.03
CA ARG A 106 2.06 2.74 4.11
C ARG A 106 1.28 3.76 4.92
N ASN A 107 1.70 3.92 6.18
CA ASN A 107 1.11 4.91 7.09
C ASN A 107 1.12 6.32 6.47
N PRO A 108 0.04 7.09 6.67
CA PRO A 108 -0.08 8.43 6.09
C PRO A 108 1.01 9.38 6.60
N LEU A 109 1.31 10.38 5.79
CA LEU A 109 2.27 11.43 6.08
C LEU A 109 1.63 12.44 7.05
N ARG A 110 2.06 12.41 8.33
CA ARG A 110 1.49 13.28 9.37
C ARG A 110 2.18 14.64 9.49
N ASN A 111 3.50 14.68 9.39
CA ASN A 111 4.30 15.89 9.59
C ASN A 111 5.04 16.24 8.30
N LEU A 112 5.04 17.53 7.92
CA LEU A 112 5.79 18.07 6.78
C LEU A 112 7.16 18.62 7.20
N ASP A 113 7.30 18.99 8.47
CA ASP A 113 8.51 19.65 8.95
C ASP A 113 9.55 18.65 9.44
N PRO A 114 10.78 18.67 8.90
CA PRO A 114 11.86 17.80 9.36
C PRO A 114 12.34 18.17 10.77
N MET A 115 12.25 19.44 11.15
CA MET A 115 12.76 19.97 12.42
C MET A 115 11.85 19.68 13.62
N LYS A 116 10.59 19.25 13.42
CA LYS A 116 9.61 19.07 14.51
C LYS A 116 10.05 18.08 15.59
N LYS A 117 10.89 17.09 15.26
CA LYS A 117 11.40 16.09 16.21
C LYS A 117 12.78 16.44 16.78
N VAL A 118 13.36 17.56 16.35
CA VAL A 118 14.66 18.01 16.82
C VAL A 118 14.41 18.91 18.03
N PRO A 119 14.89 18.54 19.23
CA PRO A 119 14.80 19.44 20.37
C PRO A 119 15.60 20.70 20.09
N ARG A 120 15.11 21.86 20.55
CA ARG A 120 15.84 23.13 20.39
C ARG A 120 17.08 23.16 21.28
N GLU A 121 16.93 22.66 22.49
CA GLU A 121 17.96 22.62 23.53
C GLU A 121 18.20 21.19 24.01
N ASP A 122 19.41 20.93 24.49
CA ASP A 122 19.80 19.68 25.15
C ASP A 122 19.44 19.70 26.64
N ILE A 123 19.67 18.60 27.36
CA ILE A 123 19.35 18.47 28.80
C ILE A 123 20.03 19.52 29.70
N TRP A 124 21.02 20.24 29.19
CA TRP A 124 21.74 21.33 29.89
C TRP A 124 21.35 22.74 29.41
N GLY A 125 20.24 22.91 28.68
CA GLY A 125 19.80 24.22 28.16
C GLY A 125 20.68 24.79 27.03
N ARG A 126 21.58 23.97 26.45
CA ARG A 126 22.45 24.36 25.34
C ARG A 126 21.75 24.08 24.01
N PRO A 127 21.99 24.87 22.94
CA PRO A 127 21.41 24.57 21.63
C PRO A 127 21.86 23.19 21.14
N THR A 128 20.95 22.46 20.51
CA THR A 128 21.24 21.11 20.00
C THR A 128 22.41 21.13 19.03
N ALA A 129 23.41 20.26 19.27
CA ALA A 129 24.59 20.16 18.42
C ALA A 129 24.20 19.99 16.94
N PRO A 130 24.83 20.73 15.99
CA PRO A 130 24.44 20.76 14.59
C PRO A 130 24.49 19.38 13.92
N ARG A 131 25.41 18.51 14.36
CA ARG A 131 25.49 17.11 13.92
C ARG A 131 24.25 16.28 14.27
N ARG A 132 23.64 16.53 15.44
CA ARG A 132 22.41 15.85 15.87
C ARG A 132 21.22 16.33 15.06
N VAL A 133 21.15 17.64 14.79
CA VAL A 133 20.15 18.25 13.92
C VAL A 133 20.21 17.64 12.51
N THR A 134 21.38 17.69 11.86
CA THR A 134 21.57 17.15 10.50
C THR A 134 21.27 15.64 10.42
N LYS A 135 21.70 14.84 11.40
CA LYS A 135 21.36 13.40 11.46
C LYS A 135 19.85 13.18 11.60
N ALA A 136 19.17 13.95 12.44
CA ALA A 136 17.73 13.84 12.64
C ALA A 136 16.95 14.23 11.38
N VAL A 137 17.30 15.36 10.76
CA VAL A 137 16.75 15.83 9.48
C VAL A 137 16.98 14.80 8.39
N ARG A 138 18.20 14.24 8.28
CA ARG A 138 18.51 13.18 7.30
C ARG A 138 17.68 11.93 7.52
N LYS A 139 17.58 11.46 8.77
CA LYS A 139 16.77 10.30 9.14
C LYS A 139 15.30 10.53 8.79
N TRP A 140 14.79 11.74 9.05
CA TRP A 140 13.46 12.15 8.67
C TRP A 140 13.26 12.06 7.16
N TRP A 141 14.14 12.67 6.35
CA TRP A 141 14.04 12.62 4.88
C TRP A 141 14.08 11.19 4.32
N LYS A 142 14.94 10.32 4.86
CA LYS A 142 14.97 8.89 4.49
C LYS A 142 13.63 8.22 4.78
N TRP A 143 13.09 8.41 5.99
CA TRP A 143 11.81 7.85 6.39
C TRP A 143 10.64 8.41 5.58
N THR A 144 10.68 9.70 5.26
CA THR A 144 9.65 10.35 4.45
C THR A 144 9.72 9.84 3.02
N ALA A 145 10.90 9.76 2.39
CA ALA A 145 11.07 9.19 1.06
C ALA A 145 10.65 7.70 0.99
N ASP A 146 10.88 6.94 2.06
CA ASP A 146 10.32 5.60 2.21
C ASP A 146 8.78 5.63 2.26
N LYS A 147 8.11 6.66 2.77
CA LYS A 147 6.64 6.71 2.82
C LYS A 147 6.01 7.25 1.52
N ILE A 148 6.73 8.12 0.82
CA ILE A 148 6.25 8.75 -0.42
C ILE A 148 6.08 7.70 -1.53
N MET A 149 4.94 7.73 -2.22
CA MET A 149 4.74 6.94 -3.44
C MET A 149 5.31 7.76 -4.59
N PRO A 150 6.44 7.38 -5.22
CA PRO A 150 7.00 8.18 -6.30
C PRO A 150 6.06 8.15 -7.52
N PRO A 151 6.06 9.21 -8.35
CA PRO A 151 5.26 9.23 -9.55
C PRO A 151 5.72 8.15 -10.53
N VAL A 152 4.78 7.59 -11.26
CA VAL A 152 4.99 6.60 -12.32
C VAL A 152 4.84 7.31 -13.68
N ALA A 153 5.36 6.69 -14.75
CA ALA A 153 5.08 7.13 -16.11
C ALA A 153 3.58 7.10 -16.42
N GLU A 154 3.14 7.99 -17.31
CA GLU A 154 1.73 8.17 -17.70
C GLU A 154 1.13 6.87 -18.25
N ASP A 155 1.78 6.22 -19.20
CA ASP A 155 1.31 4.96 -19.80
C ASP A 155 1.05 3.86 -18.76
N ALA A 156 1.94 3.74 -17.78
CA ALA A 156 1.81 2.75 -16.71
C ALA A 156 0.71 3.13 -15.71
N TRP A 157 0.45 4.43 -15.52
CA TRP A 157 -0.65 4.92 -14.70
C TRP A 157 -2.01 4.72 -15.40
N ASP A 158 -2.10 4.97 -16.70
CA ASP A 158 -3.29 4.68 -17.50
C ASP A 158 -3.56 3.18 -17.61
N PHE A 159 -2.51 2.37 -17.72
CA PHE A 159 -2.64 0.92 -17.64
C PHE A 159 -3.25 0.47 -16.30
N LEU A 160 -2.81 1.06 -15.18
CA LEU A 160 -3.40 0.79 -13.86
C LEU A 160 -4.87 1.25 -13.79
N LYS A 161 -5.19 2.38 -14.41
CA LYS A 161 -6.57 2.89 -14.53
C LYS A 161 -7.46 1.91 -15.31
N LEU A 162 -6.98 1.37 -16.42
CA LEU A 162 -7.68 0.34 -17.20
C LEU A 162 -7.93 -0.91 -16.35
N LEU A 163 -6.92 -1.41 -15.64
CA LEU A 163 -7.06 -2.57 -14.74
C LEU A 163 -8.06 -2.32 -13.59
N ALA A 164 -8.00 -1.13 -12.98
CA ALA A 164 -8.91 -0.71 -11.91
C ALA A 164 -10.36 -0.55 -12.41
N SER A 165 -10.54 -0.09 -13.65
CA SER A 165 -11.86 0.07 -14.28
C SER A 165 -12.52 -1.26 -14.64
N GLY A 166 -11.75 -2.36 -14.75
CA GLY A 166 -12.30 -3.64 -15.22
C GLY A 166 -12.34 -3.77 -16.74
N ASN A 167 -11.89 -2.76 -17.48
CA ASN A 167 -11.93 -2.73 -18.95
C ASN A 167 -10.72 -3.42 -19.61
N ALA A 168 -9.76 -3.91 -18.82
CA ALA A 168 -8.62 -4.62 -19.37
C ALA A 168 -9.04 -6.00 -19.91
N PRO A 169 -8.37 -6.52 -20.96
CA PRO A 169 -8.63 -7.86 -21.46
C PRO A 169 -8.31 -8.92 -20.39
N LYS A 170 -9.04 -10.03 -20.43
CA LYS A 170 -8.95 -11.13 -19.44
C LYS A 170 -7.53 -11.68 -19.29
N GLU A 171 -6.73 -11.63 -20.34
CA GLU A 171 -5.34 -12.06 -20.36
C GLU A 171 -4.46 -11.27 -19.39
N LEU A 172 -4.71 -9.98 -19.22
CA LEU A 172 -3.93 -9.11 -18.34
C LEU A 172 -4.25 -9.35 -16.85
N TYR A 173 -5.40 -9.94 -16.55
CA TYR A 173 -5.74 -10.41 -15.21
C TYR A 173 -5.14 -11.79 -14.89
N ARG A 174 -4.54 -12.47 -15.89
CA ARG A 174 -3.90 -13.76 -15.67
C ARG A 174 -2.56 -13.53 -14.97
N PHE A 175 -2.54 -13.79 -13.66
CA PHE A 175 -1.28 -13.83 -12.93
C PHE A 175 -0.36 -14.91 -13.55
N PRO A 176 0.94 -14.60 -13.74
CA PRO A 176 1.88 -15.62 -14.12
C PRO A 176 1.86 -16.74 -13.05
N PRO A 177 2.03 -18.01 -13.45
CA PRO A 177 2.12 -19.08 -12.47
C PRO A 177 3.25 -18.75 -11.49
N GLN A 178 2.96 -18.87 -10.20
CA GLN A 178 3.98 -18.66 -9.17
C GLN A 178 5.15 -19.61 -9.42
N ARG A 179 6.37 -19.10 -9.27
CA ARG A 179 7.57 -19.94 -9.33
C ARG A 179 7.44 -21.04 -8.29
N ARG A 180 7.54 -22.29 -8.72
CA ARG A 180 7.55 -23.43 -7.82
C ARG A 180 8.89 -23.44 -7.09
N ILE A 181 8.92 -23.91 -5.84
CA ILE A 181 10.19 -24.25 -5.20
C ILE A 181 10.94 -25.23 -6.09
N ALA A 182 12.27 -25.10 -6.13
CA ALA A 182 13.13 -26.08 -6.77
C ALA A 182 12.82 -27.47 -6.19
N VAL A 183 12.20 -28.32 -6.99
CA VAL A 183 11.93 -29.70 -6.64
C VAL A 183 13.12 -30.52 -7.13
N PRO A 184 13.61 -31.52 -6.37
CA PRO A 184 14.65 -32.41 -6.85
C PRO A 184 14.29 -33.01 -8.21
N ILE A 185 15.32 -33.15 -9.05
CA ILE A 185 15.21 -33.73 -10.39
C ILE A 185 14.62 -35.15 -10.23
N GLY A 186 13.47 -35.41 -10.87
CA GLY A 186 12.78 -36.71 -10.83
C GLY A 186 11.42 -36.70 -10.13
N THR A 187 11.12 -35.70 -9.29
CA THR A 187 9.77 -35.61 -8.68
C THR A 187 8.76 -35.06 -9.66
N LYS A 188 7.62 -35.75 -9.84
CA LYS A 188 6.59 -35.29 -10.76
C LYS A 188 5.91 -34.03 -10.21
N PRO A 189 5.69 -33.00 -11.05
CA PRO A 189 5.03 -31.78 -10.64
C PRO A 189 3.61 -32.06 -10.11
N GLY A 190 3.38 -31.83 -8.81
CA GLY A 190 2.06 -31.98 -8.18
C GLY A 190 1.82 -33.34 -7.51
N GLU A 191 2.81 -34.21 -7.50
CA GLU A 191 2.77 -35.42 -6.69
C GLU A 191 2.84 -35.03 -5.20
N THR A 192 1.81 -35.38 -4.44
CA THR A 192 1.86 -35.27 -2.98
C THR A 192 2.92 -36.25 -2.49
N PRO A 193 3.91 -35.80 -1.70
CA PRO A 193 4.90 -36.72 -1.14
C PRO A 193 4.16 -37.84 -0.41
N SER A 194 4.51 -39.09 -0.71
CA SER A 194 3.98 -40.24 0.00
C SER A 194 4.21 -40.03 1.50
N TRP A 195 3.22 -40.37 2.32
CA TRP A 195 3.34 -40.26 3.78
C TRP A 195 4.54 -41.10 4.23
N ASP A 196 5.63 -40.45 4.59
CA ASP A 196 6.81 -41.09 5.13
C ASP A 196 6.74 -41.04 6.66
N TRP A 197 6.21 -42.12 7.24
CA TRP A 197 6.08 -42.24 8.70
C TRP A 197 7.45 -42.22 9.39
N THR A 198 8.54 -42.60 8.70
CA THR A 198 9.89 -42.62 9.29
C THR A 198 10.40 -41.22 9.60
N ILE A 199 10.00 -40.22 8.82
CA ILE A 199 10.32 -38.82 9.10
C ILE A 199 9.62 -38.35 10.38
N HIS A 200 8.37 -38.78 10.59
CA HIS A 200 7.59 -38.46 11.78
C HIS A 200 8.10 -39.13 13.06
N THR A 201 8.81 -40.25 12.97
CA THR A 201 9.43 -40.89 14.14
C THR A 201 10.79 -40.30 14.49
N ARG A 202 11.55 -39.84 13.50
CA ARG A 202 12.91 -39.31 13.70
C ARG A 202 12.96 -37.82 14.02
N LEU A 203 12.04 -37.04 13.46
CA LEU A 203 12.04 -35.57 13.62
C LEU A 203 10.86 -35.10 14.47
N PRO A 204 11.03 -34.02 15.23
CA PRO A 204 9.92 -33.42 15.96
C PRO A 204 8.85 -32.94 14.98
N ALA A 205 7.57 -33.11 15.37
CA ALA A 205 6.42 -32.75 14.54
C ALA A 205 6.50 -31.31 13.98
N ARG A 206 7.06 -30.38 14.77
CA ARG A 206 7.25 -28.98 14.37
C ARG A 206 8.07 -28.84 13.08
N ASP A 207 9.11 -29.64 12.88
CA ASP A 207 10.00 -29.53 11.72
C ASP A 207 9.40 -30.21 10.50
N VAL A 208 8.75 -31.36 10.70
CA VAL A 208 8.05 -32.09 9.63
C VAL A 208 6.87 -31.27 9.10
N GLU A 209 6.13 -30.59 9.98
CA GLU A 209 4.99 -29.76 9.60
C GLU A 209 5.37 -28.33 9.19
N ARG A 210 6.63 -27.92 9.38
CA ARG A 210 7.07 -26.54 9.11
C ARG A 210 6.76 -26.12 7.69
N SER A 211 7.00 -26.99 6.72
CA SER A 211 6.73 -26.76 5.30
C SER A 211 5.23 -26.57 4.99
N ARG A 212 4.35 -27.15 5.81
CA ARG A 212 2.88 -27.01 5.74
C ARG A 212 2.36 -25.76 6.46
N GLY A 213 3.21 -25.10 7.26
CA GLY A 213 2.86 -23.88 7.97
C GLY A 213 2.43 -22.76 7.02
N ARG A 214 1.48 -21.90 7.45
CA ARG A 214 0.87 -20.84 6.62
C ARG A 214 1.86 -19.93 5.89
N GLN A 215 3.02 -19.66 6.49
CA GLN A 215 4.06 -18.81 5.88
C GLN A 215 4.80 -19.52 4.75
N LEU A 216 5.06 -20.83 4.92
CA LEU A 216 5.81 -21.64 3.97
C LEU A 216 4.91 -22.32 2.94
N SER A 217 3.62 -22.56 3.22
CA SER A 217 2.70 -23.19 2.27
C SER A 217 2.56 -22.42 0.95
N ARG A 218 2.73 -21.09 0.98
CA ARG A 218 2.81 -20.27 -0.24
C ARG A 218 4.07 -20.52 -1.06
N LEU A 219 5.16 -20.88 -0.39
CA LEU A 219 6.44 -21.21 -1.01
C LEU A 219 6.39 -22.68 -1.49
N THR A 220 6.14 -23.60 -0.58
CA THR A 220 6.22 -25.07 -0.77
C THR A 220 5.07 -25.63 -1.56
N GLY A 221 3.92 -24.94 -1.58
CA GLY A 221 2.70 -25.46 -2.18
C GLY A 221 2.12 -26.68 -1.46
N GLN A 222 2.69 -27.07 -0.31
CA GLN A 222 2.19 -28.13 0.55
C GLN A 222 1.09 -27.57 1.44
N PHE A 223 -0.02 -28.28 1.54
CA PHE A 223 -1.15 -27.94 2.39
C PHE A 223 -1.46 -29.13 3.27
N ASP A 224 -1.91 -28.84 4.48
CA ASP A 224 -2.44 -29.87 5.36
C ASP A 224 -3.91 -30.12 4.96
N GLU A 225 -4.21 -31.35 4.53
CA GLU A 225 -5.54 -31.82 4.15
C GLU A 225 -6.34 -32.36 5.35
N GLY A 226 -5.74 -32.38 6.54
CA GLY A 226 -6.39 -32.90 7.73
C GLY A 226 -7.64 -32.11 8.14
N PRO A 227 -8.62 -32.76 8.80
CA PRO A 227 -9.83 -32.09 9.32
C PRO A 227 -9.49 -31.01 10.36
N TYR A 228 -8.32 -31.11 10.99
CA TYR A 228 -7.82 -30.15 11.97
C TYR A 228 -6.89 -29.07 11.37
N SER A 229 -6.69 -29.09 10.06
CA SER A 229 -5.79 -28.13 9.42
C SER A 229 -6.30 -26.70 9.62
N LYS A 230 -5.49 -25.86 10.27
CA LYS A 230 -5.80 -24.43 10.45
C LYS A 230 -5.86 -23.70 9.08
N THR A 231 -5.32 -24.32 8.04
CA THR A 231 -5.27 -23.85 6.65
C THR A 231 -6.53 -24.17 5.84
N ALA A 232 -7.29 -25.23 6.15
CA ALA A 232 -8.47 -25.62 5.36
C ALA A 232 -9.56 -24.53 5.30
N LYS A 233 -9.70 -23.72 6.36
CA LYS A 233 -10.69 -22.63 6.41
C LYS A 233 -10.42 -21.50 5.40
N TRP A 234 -9.19 -21.38 4.88
CA TRP A 234 -8.77 -20.26 4.03
C TRP A 234 -8.54 -20.63 2.56
N LEU A 235 -8.67 -21.90 2.19
CA LEU A 235 -8.57 -22.32 0.79
C LEU A 235 -9.91 -22.06 0.09
N PRO A 236 -9.98 -21.20 -0.94
CA PRO A 236 -11.24 -20.80 -1.57
C PRO A 236 -12.00 -21.91 -2.33
N SER A 237 -11.59 -23.17 -2.23
CA SER A 237 -11.99 -24.22 -3.17
C SER A 237 -12.23 -25.63 -2.63
N VAL A 238 -12.09 -25.90 -1.32
CA VAL A 238 -12.18 -27.29 -0.82
C VAL A 238 -13.62 -27.82 -0.69
N LYS A 239 -14.66 -26.99 -0.84
CA LYS A 239 -16.06 -27.41 -0.58
C LYS A 239 -16.83 -28.01 -1.77
N HIS A 240 -16.24 -28.19 -2.95
CA HIS A 240 -16.90 -28.94 -4.02
C HIS A 240 -16.14 -30.23 -4.31
N ARG A 241 -16.45 -31.26 -3.51
CA ARG A 241 -16.30 -32.65 -3.95
C ARG A 241 -17.21 -32.77 -5.19
N SER A 242 -16.64 -32.94 -6.38
CA SER A 242 -17.45 -33.22 -7.56
C SER A 242 -18.26 -34.50 -7.26
N LYS A 243 -19.58 -34.45 -7.48
CA LYS A 243 -20.46 -35.62 -7.30
C LYS A 243 -20.02 -36.82 -8.14
N THR A 244 -19.21 -36.59 -9.17
CA THR A 244 -18.76 -37.59 -10.15
C THR A 244 -17.54 -38.42 -9.72
N GLY A 245 -17.00 -38.25 -8.50
CA GLY A 245 -15.89 -39.10 -7.99
C GLY A 245 -14.55 -38.97 -8.73
N ALA A 246 -14.53 -38.29 -9.88
CA ALA A 246 -13.33 -38.00 -10.64
C ALA A 246 -12.46 -37.01 -9.86
N LYS A 247 -11.36 -37.53 -9.29
CA LYS A 247 -10.26 -36.80 -8.65
C LYS A 247 -9.46 -36.00 -9.68
N ILE A 248 -10.12 -35.23 -10.55
CA ILE A 248 -9.39 -34.21 -11.29
C ILE A 248 -9.16 -33.11 -10.27
N PRO A 249 -7.90 -32.79 -9.88
CA PRO A 249 -7.64 -31.61 -9.07
C PRO A 249 -8.00 -30.43 -9.95
N THR A 250 -9.27 -30.03 -9.95
CA THR A 250 -9.78 -28.93 -10.78
C THR A 250 -8.84 -27.78 -10.53
N SER A 251 -8.08 -27.45 -11.59
CA SER A 251 -7.00 -26.50 -11.61
C SER A 251 -7.31 -25.37 -10.65
N ARG A 252 -6.50 -25.23 -9.58
CA ARG A 252 -6.61 -24.21 -8.53
C ARG A 252 -7.31 -22.98 -9.09
N LYS A 253 -8.63 -22.85 -8.87
CA LYS A 253 -9.41 -21.69 -9.34
C LYS A 253 -8.64 -20.47 -8.87
N GLN A 254 -8.40 -19.52 -9.77
CA GLN A 254 -7.51 -18.39 -9.51
C GLN A 254 -7.70 -17.90 -8.07
N PRO A 255 -6.62 -17.83 -7.26
CA PRO A 255 -6.74 -17.68 -5.81
C PRO A 255 -7.42 -16.36 -5.40
N PHE A 256 -7.63 -15.44 -6.35
CA PHE A 256 -8.25 -14.15 -6.14
C PHE A 256 -9.54 -14.06 -6.94
N ARG A 257 -10.61 -13.59 -6.29
CA ARG A 257 -11.83 -13.24 -7.01
C ARG A 257 -11.53 -12.05 -7.92
N THR A 258 -12.06 -12.01 -9.14
CA THR A 258 -11.85 -10.89 -10.10
C THR A 258 -12.15 -9.52 -9.47
N ARG A 259 -13.17 -9.48 -8.60
CA ARG A 259 -13.53 -8.29 -7.81
C ARG A 259 -12.45 -7.85 -6.83
N GLU A 260 -11.77 -8.79 -6.17
CA GLU A 260 -10.69 -8.50 -5.21
C GLU A 260 -9.48 -7.94 -5.95
N VAL A 261 -9.09 -8.59 -7.05
CA VAL A 261 -8.00 -8.13 -7.93
C VAL A 261 -8.26 -6.70 -8.41
N ARG A 262 -9.47 -6.42 -8.89
CA ARG A 262 -9.88 -5.08 -9.32
C ARG A 262 -9.78 -4.05 -8.19
N ARG A 263 -10.20 -4.41 -6.97
CA ARG A 263 -10.09 -3.53 -5.79
C ARG A 263 -8.63 -3.24 -5.42
N GLU A 264 -7.74 -4.23 -5.53
CA GLU A 264 -6.32 -4.00 -5.27
C GLU A 264 -5.69 -3.09 -6.34
N TYR A 265 -6.00 -3.30 -7.62
CA TYR A 265 -5.55 -2.39 -8.68
C TYR A 265 -6.12 -0.98 -8.52
N GLU A 266 -7.38 -0.86 -8.09
CA GLU A 266 -7.99 0.42 -7.77
C GLU A 266 -7.28 1.14 -6.62
N ARG A 267 -6.96 0.43 -5.53
CA ARG A 267 -6.15 0.98 -4.43
C ARG A 267 -4.77 1.43 -4.91
N MET A 268 -4.11 0.60 -5.72
CA MET A 268 -2.82 0.94 -6.31
C MET A 268 -2.91 2.19 -7.17
N TRP A 269 -3.89 2.26 -8.07
CA TRP A 269 -4.12 3.41 -8.95
C TRP A 269 -4.37 4.71 -8.15
N GLN A 270 -5.21 4.65 -7.12
CA GLN A 270 -5.45 5.78 -6.21
C GLN A 270 -4.18 6.20 -5.45
N ALA A 271 -3.35 5.25 -5.03
CA ALA A 271 -2.13 5.51 -4.28
C ALA A 271 -0.93 5.89 -5.15
N THR A 272 -1.01 5.73 -6.47
CA THR A 272 0.01 6.15 -7.43
C THR A 272 -0.36 7.48 -8.07
N SER A 273 0.64 8.30 -8.34
CA SER A 273 0.50 9.49 -9.16
C SER A 273 1.31 9.33 -10.45
N TYR A 274 1.05 10.21 -11.40
CA TYR A 274 1.99 10.56 -12.46
C TYR A 274 2.27 12.07 -12.39
N MET A 275 3.38 12.51 -12.97
CA MET A 275 3.72 13.93 -13.05
C MET A 275 3.19 14.49 -14.36
N GLN A 276 2.18 15.37 -14.29
CA GLN A 276 1.75 16.13 -15.45
C GLN A 276 2.75 17.26 -15.70
N PRO A 277 3.31 17.38 -16.92
CA PRO A 277 4.20 18.49 -17.24
C PRO A 277 3.46 19.82 -17.05
N ALA A 278 4.12 20.78 -16.41
CA ALA A 278 3.54 22.10 -16.27
C ALA A 278 3.42 22.74 -17.67
N PRO A 279 2.31 23.42 -17.99
CA PRO A 279 2.21 24.15 -19.24
C PRO A 279 3.33 25.19 -19.27
N VAL A 280 4.14 25.19 -20.34
CA VAL A 280 5.22 26.15 -20.52
C VAL A 280 4.58 27.51 -20.78
N LYS A 281 4.42 28.30 -19.72
CA LYS A 281 4.03 29.70 -19.84
C LYS A 281 5.28 30.51 -20.14
N ALA A 282 5.27 31.26 -21.25
CA ALA A 282 6.37 32.12 -21.63
C ALA A 282 6.75 33.05 -20.44
N GLY A 283 8.02 33.04 -20.04
CA GLY A 283 8.56 33.90 -19.00
C GLY A 283 8.57 33.36 -17.57
N PHE A 284 8.03 32.16 -17.29
CA PHE A 284 8.19 31.50 -15.99
C PHE A 284 9.14 30.32 -16.09
N GLU A 285 10.06 30.19 -15.12
CA GLU A 285 10.86 28.98 -14.97
C GLU A 285 9.95 27.76 -14.94
N PRO A 286 10.34 26.64 -15.56
CA PRO A 286 9.52 25.44 -15.63
C PRO A 286 9.20 24.97 -14.21
N SER A 287 7.98 25.27 -13.76
CA SER A 287 7.52 24.79 -12.46
C SER A 287 7.51 23.27 -12.50
N PHE A 288 7.92 22.63 -11.40
CA PHE A 288 7.86 21.18 -11.28
C PHE A 288 6.46 20.68 -11.67
N GLY A 289 6.41 19.55 -12.39
CA GLY A 289 5.16 18.94 -12.82
C GLY A 289 4.18 18.76 -11.66
N ARG A 290 2.89 18.95 -11.94
CA ARG A 290 1.85 18.78 -10.91
C ARG A 290 1.56 17.28 -10.78
N PRO A 291 1.61 16.69 -9.57
CA PRO A 291 1.25 15.30 -9.41
C PRO A 291 -0.25 15.13 -9.57
N VAL A 292 -0.66 14.27 -10.49
CA VAL A 292 -2.07 13.89 -10.70
C VAL A 292 -2.28 12.52 -10.09
N TRP A 293 -3.30 12.41 -9.23
CA TRP A 293 -3.61 11.19 -8.49
C TRP A 293 -4.86 10.51 -9.05
N GLY A 294 -4.96 9.19 -8.87
CA GLY A 294 -6.18 8.45 -9.17
C GLY A 294 -7.29 8.84 -8.21
N VAL A 295 -8.39 9.40 -8.73
CA VAL A 295 -9.59 9.72 -7.94
C VAL A 295 -10.71 8.80 -8.38
N LYS A 296 -11.21 7.98 -7.45
CA LYS A 296 -12.42 7.19 -7.69
C LYS A 296 -13.62 8.11 -7.62
N LYS A 297 -14.21 8.41 -8.78
CA LYS A 297 -15.55 8.98 -8.82
C LYS A 297 -16.52 7.93 -8.28
N ALA A 298 -17.19 8.26 -7.18
CA ALA A 298 -18.28 7.44 -6.70
C ALA A 298 -19.42 7.55 -7.71
N ASN A 299 -19.47 6.61 -8.66
CA ASN A 299 -20.64 6.42 -9.50
C ASN A 299 -21.72 5.77 -8.63
N VAL A 300 -22.28 6.56 -7.71
CA VAL A 300 -23.46 6.16 -6.97
C VAL A 300 -24.57 6.10 -8.01
N PRO A 301 -25.26 4.95 -8.17
CA PRO A 301 -26.40 4.91 -9.07
C PRO A 301 -27.38 6.01 -8.62
N VAL A 302 -27.84 6.82 -9.57
CA VAL A 302 -28.89 7.80 -9.28
C VAL A 302 -30.07 7.03 -8.71
N ALA A 303 -30.60 7.50 -7.58
CA ALA A 303 -31.72 6.83 -6.93
C ALA A 303 -32.90 6.76 -7.90
N THR A 304 -33.30 5.55 -8.25
CA THR A 304 -34.52 5.31 -9.04
C THR A 304 -35.75 5.83 -8.28
N ALA A 305 -36.80 6.24 -8.98
CA ALA A 305 -38.07 6.68 -8.36
C ALA A 305 -38.62 5.67 -7.33
N ALA A 306 -38.46 4.36 -7.57
CA ALA A 306 -38.84 3.32 -6.61
C ALA A 306 -38.04 3.38 -5.29
N HIS A 307 -36.77 3.77 -5.34
CA HIS A 307 -35.98 4.00 -4.13
C HIS A 307 -36.44 5.26 -3.41
N HIS A 308 -36.83 6.32 -4.13
CA HIS A 308 -37.41 7.52 -3.52
C HIS A 308 -38.70 7.20 -2.74
N ARG A 309 -39.58 6.34 -3.27
CA ARG A 309 -40.79 5.87 -2.58
C ARG A 309 -40.54 5.18 -1.24
N LEU A 310 -39.36 4.56 -1.04
CA LEU A 310 -39.02 3.98 0.26
C LEU A 310 -38.78 5.04 1.35
N PHE A 311 -38.47 6.27 0.92
CA PHE A 311 -38.16 7.44 1.76
C PHE A 311 -39.24 8.52 1.74
N GLU A 312 -40.24 8.42 0.85
CA GLU A 312 -41.53 9.09 1.04
C GLU A 312 -42.03 8.68 2.45
N ASP A 313 -42.35 9.66 3.29
CA ASP A 313 -42.73 9.52 4.72
C ASP A 313 -41.60 9.34 5.75
N VAL A 314 -40.31 9.38 5.36
CA VAL A 314 -39.20 9.35 6.32
C VAL A 314 -38.81 10.77 6.76
N ASN A 315 -39.00 11.10 8.03
CA ASN A 315 -38.57 12.37 8.62
C ASN A 315 -37.04 12.55 8.59
N ALA A 316 -36.55 13.79 8.76
CA ALA A 316 -35.11 14.09 8.85
C ALA A 316 -34.34 13.28 9.92
N LYS A 317 -35.05 12.72 10.92
CA LYS A 317 -34.49 11.80 11.93
C LYS A 317 -34.45 10.33 11.49
N GLY A 318 -34.75 10.02 10.24
CA GLY A 318 -34.80 8.65 9.71
C GLY A 318 -36.00 7.81 10.18
N LYS A 319 -37.01 8.45 10.78
CA LYS A 319 -38.22 7.75 11.26
C LYS A 319 -39.34 7.89 10.24
N ARG A 320 -39.94 6.78 9.82
CA ARG A 320 -41.21 6.81 9.09
C ARG A 320 -42.25 7.48 9.98
N GLN A 321 -42.97 8.46 9.44
CA GLN A 321 -44.19 8.90 10.08
C GLN A 321 -45.10 7.67 10.14
N GLN A 322 -45.38 7.19 11.35
CA GLN A 322 -46.50 6.28 11.50
C GLN A 322 -47.68 7.11 11.01
N SER A 323 -48.16 6.83 9.80
CA SER A 323 -49.48 7.29 9.42
C SER A 323 -50.34 6.90 10.60
N ALA A 324 -50.92 7.89 11.28
CA ALA A 324 -51.93 7.64 12.26
C ALA A 324 -53.08 7.05 11.45
N THR A 325 -52.99 5.77 11.10
CA THR A 325 -54.13 4.99 10.67
C THR A 325 -55.04 5.13 11.87
N PRO A 326 -56.17 5.85 11.74
CA PRO A 326 -57.21 5.62 12.69
C PRO A 326 -57.52 4.14 12.48
N TYR A 327 -57.03 3.29 13.37
CA TYR A 327 -57.82 2.16 13.77
C TYR A 327 -59.10 2.81 14.27
N ALA A 328 -60.00 3.10 13.32
CA ALA A 328 -61.42 3.19 13.57
C ALA A 328 -61.66 1.93 14.38
N ARG A 329 -61.80 2.13 15.69
CA ARG A 329 -62.24 1.10 16.60
C ARG A 329 -63.51 0.60 15.96
N MET A 330 -63.44 -0.52 15.23
CA MET A 330 -64.62 -1.27 14.88
C MET A 330 -65.35 -1.44 16.21
N PRO A 331 -66.57 -0.91 16.37
CA PRO A 331 -67.29 -1.05 17.61
C PRO A 331 -67.32 -2.53 17.95
N LYS A 332 -66.90 -2.83 19.18
CA LYS A 332 -66.84 -4.17 19.74
C LYS A 332 -68.27 -4.71 19.71
N GLY A 333 -68.61 -5.45 18.67
CA GLY A 333 -69.88 -6.16 18.58
C GLY A 333 -70.00 -7.11 19.78
N PRO A 334 -71.20 -7.28 20.35
CA PRO A 334 -71.40 -8.15 21.51
C PRO A 334 -71.01 -9.58 21.15
N ALA A 335 -70.32 -10.22 22.09
CA ALA A 335 -69.91 -11.61 22.03
C ALA A 335 -71.15 -12.52 21.96
N ALA A 336 -71.50 -12.96 20.76
CA ALA A 336 -72.33 -14.14 20.55
C ALA A 336 -71.40 -15.30 20.27
N GLY A 337 -71.36 -16.25 21.19
CA GLY A 337 -70.63 -17.49 21.03
C GLY A 337 -71.20 -18.33 19.89
N THR A 338 -70.34 -19.19 19.35
CA THR A 338 -70.65 -20.60 19.08
C THR A 338 -69.34 -21.25 18.68
N GLU A 339 -68.95 -22.22 19.48
CA GLU A 339 -68.01 -23.27 19.15
C GLU A 339 -68.39 -23.91 17.81
N THR A 340 -67.43 -24.16 16.93
CA THR A 340 -67.47 -25.33 16.04
C THR A 340 -66.11 -25.59 15.40
N ALA A 341 -65.64 -26.82 15.66
CA ALA A 341 -64.85 -27.67 14.77
C ALA A 341 -63.51 -27.17 14.21
N ARG A 342 -62.43 -27.58 14.89
CA ARG A 342 -61.12 -27.90 14.29
C ARG A 342 -61.31 -28.94 13.16
N ALA A 343 -61.27 -28.50 11.91
CA ALA A 343 -61.05 -29.39 10.77
C ALA A 343 -59.53 -29.65 10.64
N LYS A 344 -59.15 -30.93 10.78
CA LYS A 344 -57.82 -31.45 10.45
C LYS A 344 -57.55 -31.22 8.95
N GLY A 345 -56.50 -30.46 8.63
CA GLY A 345 -55.96 -30.41 7.27
C GLY A 345 -55.20 -31.71 6.94
N PRO A 346 -55.24 -32.18 5.67
CA PRO A 346 -54.72 -33.48 5.26
C PRO A 346 -53.20 -33.51 5.18
N GLN A 347 -52.63 -34.67 5.53
CA GLN A 347 -51.26 -35.08 5.18
C GLN A 347 -51.08 -34.98 3.67
N MET A 348 -50.08 -34.23 3.22
CA MET A 348 -49.58 -34.33 1.85
C MET A 348 -48.47 -35.38 1.85
N ASP A 349 -48.85 -36.57 1.38
CA ASP A 349 -47.93 -37.64 1.03
C ASP A 349 -47.06 -37.26 -0.16
N GLY A 350 -45.83 -37.78 -0.14
CA GLY A 350 -44.80 -37.48 -1.12
C GLY A 350 -45.16 -37.89 -2.54
N GLN A 351 -44.72 -37.07 -3.49
CA GLN A 351 -44.49 -37.52 -4.86
C GLN A 351 -43.01 -37.38 -5.20
N THR A 352 -42.40 -38.55 -5.27
CA THR A 352 -41.23 -38.86 -6.09
C THR A 352 -41.51 -38.51 -7.55
N LEU A 353 -40.62 -37.74 -8.18
CA LEU A 353 -40.46 -37.76 -9.64
C LEU A 353 -38.98 -37.94 -9.96
N ARG A 354 -38.69 -39.13 -10.49
CA ARG A 354 -37.51 -39.46 -11.29
C ARG A 354 -37.61 -38.73 -12.62
N GLY A 355 -36.45 -38.29 -13.11
CA GLY A 355 -36.22 -37.72 -14.44
C GLY A 355 -34.75 -37.38 -14.53
#